data_AF-A0AA38HNS7-F1
#
_entry.id   AF-A0AA38HNS7-F1
#
_cell.length_a   1.000
_cell.length_b   1.000
_cell.length_c   1.000
_cell.angle_alpha   90.00
_cell.angle_beta   90.00
_cell.angle_gamma   90.00
#
_symmetry.space_group_name_H-M   'P 1'
#
loop_
_entity.id
_entity.type
_entity.pdbx_description
1 polymer ?
#
loop_
_entity_poly.entity_id
_entity_poly.type
_entity_poly.pdbx_seq_one_letter_code
_entity_poly.pdbx_strand_id
1 'polypeptide(L)'
;MGHIQYFMQYAKQLVIFRDGANPGFHEAIGDTIALSVSTPKHLQKINLVKNYTDSTEAAINALMDTALQKVAFLPFGLLIDKWRWDVFSGRVTQDQWNSHWWEYRKKYQKVKPPVERSENDFDPGTKFHVAGDSQYIAYFVAHILQFQFYKSLCVAAGEYSPDSKEVPLHKCDFYESKAAGDLPSKGLALGASKHWSDALELMTGSRKLDATPLLEYFNPLYTYLKEQNSKY
;
A
#
# COMPACT_ATOMS: atom_id res chain seq x y z
N MET A 1 0.85 14.62 4.30
CA MET A 1 -0.01 15.41 3.38
C MET A 1 -1.27 14.67 2.91
N GLY A 2 -1.22 13.38 2.55
CA GLY A 2 -2.42 12.62 2.13
C GLY A 2 -3.60 12.71 3.11
N HIS A 3 -3.37 12.47 4.41
CA HIS A 3 -4.40 12.65 5.44
C HIS A 3 -4.99 14.06 5.45
N ILE A 4 -4.14 15.10 5.42
CA ILE A 4 -4.58 16.51 5.42
C ILE A 4 -5.49 16.80 4.22
N GLN A 5 -5.12 16.32 3.03
CA GLN A 5 -5.97 16.49 1.85
C GLN A 5 -7.32 15.80 2.03
N TYR A 6 -7.34 14.59 2.59
CA TYR A 6 -8.59 13.88 2.88
C TYR A 6 -9.45 14.67 3.89
N PHE A 7 -8.82 15.20 4.97
CA PHE A 7 -9.50 16.03 5.97
C PHE A 7 -10.19 17.24 5.33
N MET A 8 -9.51 17.89 4.38
CA MET A 8 -10.06 19.03 3.64
C MET A 8 -11.23 18.62 2.73
N GLN A 9 -11.14 17.46 2.07
CA GLN A 9 -12.17 17.00 1.12
C GLN A 9 -13.52 16.73 1.80
N TYR A 10 -13.52 16.05 2.95
CA TYR A 10 -14.77 15.78 3.69
C TYR A 10 -15.13 16.86 4.71
N ALA A 11 -14.44 18.01 4.73
CA ALA A 11 -14.67 19.05 5.75
C ALA A 11 -16.11 19.57 5.80
N LYS A 12 -16.87 19.46 4.71
CA LYS A 12 -18.29 19.85 4.63
C LYS A 12 -19.27 18.77 5.07
N GLN A 13 -18.81 17.56 5.34
CA GLN A 13 -19.65 16.48 5.88
C GLN A 13 -20.07 16.76 7.32
N LEU A 14 -21.15 16.10 7.75
CA LEU A 14 -21.54 16.04 9.17
C LEU A 14 -20.37 15.46 9.99
N VAL A 15 -20.21 15.91 11.23
CA VAL A 15 -19.08 15.53 12.11
C VAL A 15 -18.89 14.01 12.16
N ILE A 16 -19.97 13.24 12.25
CA ILE A 16 -19.96 11.77 12.29
C ILE A 16 -19.43 11.10 11.02
N PHE A 17 -19.37 11.83 9.89
CA PHE A 17 -18.90 11.35 8.59
C PHE A 17 -17.53 11.94 8.20
N ARG A 18 -16.90 12.73 9.07
CA ARG A 18 -15.56 13.33 8.85
C ARG A 18 -14.43 12.34 9.18
N ASP A 19 -14.51 11.18 8.55
CA ASP A 19 -13.52 10.10 8.65
C ASP A 19 -13.37 9.46 7.25
N GLY A 20 -12.38 8.60 7.09
CA GLY A 20 -12.16 7.85 5.87
C GLY A 20 -13.27 6.85 5.59
N ALA A 21 -13.48 6.52 4.32
CA ALA A 21 -14.50 5.56 3.91
C ALA A 21 -14.30 4.19 4.58
N ASN A 22 -13.03 3.80 4.78
CA ASN A 22 -12.58 2.85 5.79
C ASN A 22 -11.12 3.21 6.19
N PRO A 23 -10.56 2.61 7.25
CA PRO A 23 -9.20 2.94 7.70
C PRO A 23 -8.11 2.82 6.63
N GLY A 24 -8.24 1.90 5.68
CA GLY A 24 -7.27 1.71 4.60
C GLY A 24 -7.26 2.84 3.56
N PHE A 25 -8.37 3.58 3.39
CA PHE A 25 -8.39 4.73 2.48
C PHE A 25 -7.49 5.85 3.00
N HIS A 26 -7.50 6.11 4.31
CA HIS A 26 -6.69 7.19 4.91
C HIS A 26 -5.20 6.99 4.66
N GLU A 27 -4.73 5.75 4.82
CA GLU A 27 -3.33 5.39 4.60
C GLU A 27 -2.96 5.34 3.10
N ALA A 28 -3.89 4.94 2.22
CA ALA A 28 -3.58 4.72 0.81
C ALA A 28 -3.34 6.01 0.00
N ILE A 29 -4.03 7.11 0.29
CA ILE A 29 -3.99 8.33 -0.56
C ILE A 29 -2.60 8.95 -0.63
N GLY A 30 -1.92 9.07 0.52
CA GLY A 30 -0.55 9.60 0.55
C GLY A 30 0.41 8.71 -0.23
N ASP A 31 0.29 7.40 -0.05
CA ASP A 31 1.12 6.38 -0.71
C ASP A 31 0.91 6.34 -2.23
N THR A 32 -0.33 6.48 -2.70
CA THR A 32 -0.63 6.56 -4.14
C THR A 32 0.08 7.75 -4.79
N ILE A 33 0.09 8.92 -4.13
CA ILE A 33 0.81 10.10 -4.63
C ILE A 33 2.32 9.87 -4.59
N ALA A 34 2.83 9.23 -3.53
CA ALA A 34 4.24 8.93 -3.38
C ALA A 34 4.77 8.03 -4.52
N LEU A 35 3.97 7.07 -5.02
CA LEU A 35 4.35 6.27 -6.18
C LEU A 35 4.66 7.15 -7.41
N SER A 36 3.82 8.13 -7.73
CA SER A 36 4.02 9.08 -8.83
C SER A 36 5.30 9.91 -8.63
N VAL A 37 5.47 10.45 -7.42
CA VAL A 37 6.61 11.30 -7.05
C VAL A 37 7.94 10.54 -7.10
N SER A 38 7.92 9.24 -6.79
CA SER A 38 9.12 8.40 -6.77
C SER A 38 9.64 8.02 -8.15
N THR A 39 8.88 8.29 -9.22
CA THR A 39 9.31 7.92 -10.57
C THR A 39 10.48 8.77 -11.05
N PRO A 40 11.43 8.20 -11.83
CA PRO A 40 12.49 8.99 -12.47
C PRO A 40 11.93 10.13 -13.33
N LYS A 41 10.79 9.90 -14.01
CA LYS A 41 10.08 10.92 -14.79
C LYS A 41 9.74 12.15 -13.94
N HIS A 42 9.15 11.94 -12.76
CA HIS A 42 8.83 13.04 -11.85
C HIS A 42 10.09 13.72 -11.31
N LEU A 43 11.07 12.94 -10.83
CA LEU A 43 12.31 13.47 -10.25
C LEU A 43 13.13 14.31 -11.25
N GLN A 44 13.10 13.95 -12.54
CA GLN A 44 13.67 14.75 -13.62
C GLN A 44 12.89 16.06 -13.82
N LYS A 45 11.55 15.98 -13.85
CA LYS A 45 10.67 17.16 -14.01
C LYS A 45 10.91 18.22 -12.94
N ILE A 46 11.19 17.81 -11.70
CA ILE A 46 11.50 18.71 -10.57
C ILE A 46 13.00 18.97 -10.35
N ASN A 47 13.86 18.56 -11.28
CA ASN A 47 15.32 18.78 -11.26
C ASN A 47 16.10 18.13 -10.09
N LEU A 48 15.57 17.07 -9.46
CA LEU A 48 16.28 16.31 -8.42
C LEU A 48 17.20 15.24 -8.99
N VAL A 49 16.89 14.73 -10.18
CA VAL A 49 17.72 13.75 -10.90
C VAL A 49 18.09 14.32 -12.27
N LYS A 50 19.37 14.26 -12.61
CA LYS A 50 19.92 14.68 -13.91
C LYS A 50 20.63 13.50 -14.57
N ASN A 51 20.65 13.47 -15.91
CA ASN A 51 21.34 12.44 -16.69
C ASN A 51 20.94 10.99 -16.35
N TYR A 52 19.66 10.76 -16.07
CA TYR A 52 19.14 9.41 -15.86
C TYR A 52 18.97 8.69 -17.20
N THR A 53 19.58 7.50 -17.31
CA THR A 53 19.36 6.59 -18.43
C THR A 53 18.28 5.59 -18.03
N ASP A 54 17.15 5.63 -18.74
CA ASP A 54 16.05 4.70 -18.55
C ASP A 54 16.39 3.35 -19.20
N SER A 55 17.19 2.54 -18.49
CA SER A 55 17.56 1.18 -18.89
C SER A 55 16.70 0.14 -18.17
N THR A 56 16.66 -1.07 -18.73
CA THR A 56 15.98 -2.21 -18.09
C THR A 56 16.53 -2.49 -16.69
N GLU A 57 17.86 -2.45 -16.52
CA GLU A 57 18.53 -2.65 -15.23
C GLU A 57 18.14 -1.57 -14.21
N ALA A 58 18.07 -0.30 -14.64
CA ALA A 58 17.65 0.78 -13.79
C ALA A 58 16.18 0.62 -13.34
N ALA A 59 15.30 0.19 -14.26
CA ALA A 59 13.90 -0.10 -13.95
C ALA A 59 13.76 -1.28 -12.96
N ILE A 60 14.53 -2.36 -13.16
CA ILE A 60 14.55 -3.50 -12.23
C ILE A 60 15.03 -3.09 -10.85
N ASN A 61 16.09 -2.28 -10.75
CA ASN A 61 16.57 -1.75 -9.46
C ASN A 61 15.52 -0.93 -8.73
N ALA A 62 14.84 -0.01 -9.43
CA ALA A 62 13.78 0.82 -8.86
C ALA A 62 12.57 -0.03 -8.41
N LEU A 63 12.16 -1.00 -9.24
CA LEU A 63 11.10 -1.94 -8.88
C LEU A 63 11.46 -2.80 -7.68
N MET A 64 12.71 -3.26 -7.58
CA MET A 64 13.19 -4.04 -6.44
C MET A 64 13.13 -3.22 -5.15
N ASP A 65 13.64 -1.98 -5.16
CA ASP A 65 13.56 -1.09 -4.00
C ASP A 65 12.09 -0.86 -3.57
N THR A 66 11.21 -0.59 -4.53
CA THR A 66 9.77 -0.44 -4.26
C THR A 66 9.15 -1.73 -3.73
N ALA A 67 9.55 -2.90 -4.24
CA ALA A 67 9.03 -4.19 -3.81
C ALA A 67 9.46 -4.55 -2.38
N LEU A 68 10.69 -4.19 -1.98
CA LEU A 68 11.17 -4.36 -0.61
C LEU A 68 10.35 -3.53 0.39
N GLN A 69 9.81 -2.40 -0.04
CA GLN A 69 8.95 -1.55 0.80
C GLN A 69 7.48 -1.98 0.76
N LYS A 70 6.96 -2.35 -0.41
CA LYS A 70 5.51 -2.60 -0.61
C LYS A 70 5.15 -4.08 -0.54
N VAL A 71 5.84 -4.95 -1.29
CA VAL A 71 5.53 -6.38 -1.36
C VAL A 71 6.00 -7.11 -0.11
N ALA A 72 7.24 -6.86 0.33
CA ALA A 72 7.78 -7.51 1.54
C ALA A 72 7.05 -7.06 2.83
N PHE A 73 6.36 -5.92 2.80
CA PHE A 73 5.51 -5.46 3.89
C PHE A 73 4.21 -6.24 4.01
N LEU A 74 3.59 -6.70 2.91
CA LEU A 74 2.25 -7.30 2.94
C LEU A 74 2.07 -8.42 3.99
N PRO A 75 2.99 -9.40 4.12
CA PRO A 75 2.83 -10.43 5.13
C PRO A 75 2.92 -9.86 6.56
N PHE A 76 3.73 -8.82 6.78
CA PHE A 76 3.82 -8.12 8.07
C PHE A 76 2.55 -7.33 8.39
N GLY A 77 2.03 -6.57 7.40
CA GLY A 77 0.79 -5.82 7.52
C GLY A 77 -0.40 -6.70 7.88
N LEU A 78 -0.42 -7.94 7.38
CA LEU A 78 -1.48 -8.90 7.69
C LEU A 78 -1.31 -9.55 9.08
N LEU A 79 -0.09 -9.96 9.43
CA LEU A 79 0.10 -10.82 10.59
C LEU A 79 -0.09 -10.11 11.93
N ILE A 80 0.13 -8.79 12.00
CA ILE A 80 0.01 -8.05 13.27
C ILE A 80 -1.42 -8.13 13.80
N ASP A 81 -2.40 -7.78 12.95
CA ASP A 81 -3.79 -7.83 13.36
C ASP A 81 -4.32 -9.27 13.44
N LYS A 82 -3.79 -10.22 12.65
CA LYS A 82 -4.09 -11.64 12.88
C LYS A 82 -3.68 -12.09 14.27
N TRP A 83 -2.47 -11.76 14.70
CA TRP A 83 -2.00 -12.08 16.05
C TRP A 83 -2.89 -11.41 17.11
N ARG A 84 -3.20 -10.11 16.95
CA ARG A 84 -4.10 -9.40 17.88
C ARG A 84 -5.49 -10.01 17.93
N TRP A 85 -6.09 -10.39 16.81
CA TRP A 85 -7.41 -11.01 16.77
C TRP A 85 -7.44 -12.35 17.51
N ASP A 86 -6.35 -13.12 17.42
CA ASP A 86 -6.22 -14.39 18.12
C ASP A 86 -6.06 -14.19 19.63
N VAL A 87 -5.35 -13.14 20.05
CA VAL A 87 -5.29 -12.69 21.46
C VAL A 87 -6.66 -12.21 21.94
N PHE A 88 -7.31 -11.30 21.21
CA PHE A 88 -8.60 -10.70 21.60
C PHE A 88 -9.74 -11.72 21.65
N SER A 89 -9.71 -12.72 20.77
CA SER A 89 -10.71 -13.80 20.77
C SER A 89 -10.47 -14.86 21.86
N GLY A 90 -9.35 -14.80 22.59
CA GLY A 90 -8.95 -15.81 23.57
C GLY A 90 -8.51 -17.13 22.95
N ARG A 91 -8.29 -17.19 21.63
CA ARG A 91 -7.75 -18.38 20.95
C ARG A 91 -6.34 -18.71 21.45
N VAL A 92 -5.56 -17.68 21.79
CA VAL A 92 -4.19 -17.79 22.28
C VAL A 92 -4.15 -17.27 23.70
N THR A 93 -3.72 -18.11 24.64
CA THR A 93 -3.59 -17.75 26.05
C THR A 93 -2.39 -16.86 26.29
N GLN A 94 -2.38 -16.14 27.42
CA GLN A 94 -1.34 -15.15 27.73
C GLN A 94 0.08 -15.75 27.77
N ASP A 95 0.21 -16.99 28.23
CA ASP A 95 1.45 -17.77 28.27
C ASP A 95 1.94 -18.25 26.90
N GLN A 96 1.25 -17.87 25.81
CA GLN A 96 1.61 -18.22 24.43
C GLN A 96 1.70 -17.01 23.51
N TRP A 97 1.55 -15.79 24.05
CA TRP A 97 1.53 -14.56 23.24
C TRP A 97 2.80 -14.37 22.44
N ASN A 98 3.97 -14.60 23.04
CA ASN A 98 5.24 -14.32 22.37
C ASN A 98 5.62 -15.42 21.37
N SER A 99 5.47 -16.69 21.72
CA SER A 99 5.69 -17.82 20.79
C SER A 99 4.75 -17.75 19.59
N HIS A 100 3.48 -17.41 19.79
CA HIS A 100 2.52 -17.28 18.69
C HIS A 100 2.85 -16.10 17.75
N TRP A 101 3.38 -14.98 18.29
CA TRP A 101 3.92 -13.90 17.46
C TRP A 101 5.02 -14.42 16.52
N TRP A 102 5.99 -15.17 17.06
CA TRP A 102 7.07 -15.73 16.25
C TRP A 102 6.63 -16.86 15.32
N GLU A 103 5.59 -17.63 15.68
CA GLU A 103 4.94 -18.57 14.78
C GLU A 103 4.42 -17.85 13.53
N TYR A 104 3.73 -16.72 13.70
CA TYR A 104 3.21 -15.92 12.58
C TYR A 104 4.32 -15.24 11.78
N ARG A 105 5.33 -14.68 12.43
CA ARG A 105 6.53 -14.14 11.76
C ARG A 105 7.21 -15.21 10.89
N LYS A 106 7.35 -16.43 11.40
CA LYS A 106 7.90 -17.57 10.64
C LYS A 106 6.97 -18.03 9.52
N LYS A 107 5.66 -18.12 9.78
CA LYS A 107 4.66 -18.64 8.83
C LYS A 107 4.49 -17.71 7.63
N TYR A 108 4.27 -16.42 7.88
CA TYR A 108 3.92 -15.42 6.87
C TYR A 108 5.13 -14.71 6.27
N GLN A 109 6.10 -14.28 7.09
CA GLN A 109 7.27 -13.53 6.60
C GLN A 109 8.50 -14.39 6.33
N LYS A 110 8.53 -15.65 6.79
CA LYS A 110 9.69 -16.54 6.69
C LYS A 110 10.94 -15.99 7.40
N VAL A 111 10.75 -15.26 8.50
CA VAL A 111 11.83 -14.71 9.35
C VAL A 111 11.84 -15.37 10.72
N LYS A 112 12.97 -15.26 11.43
CA LYS A 112 13.18 -15.76 12.80
C LYS A 112 13.88 -14.71 13.67
N PRO A 113 13.76 -14.76 15.00
CA PRO A 113 14.56 -13.91 15.86
C PRO A 113 16.05 -14.29 15.74
N PRO A 114 16.98 -13.32 15.95
CA PRO A 114 18.41 -13.58 15.87
C PRO A 114 18.93 -14.39 17.07
N VAL A 115 18.21 -14.39 18.18
CA VAL A 115 18.50 -15.13 19.42
C VAL A 115 17.25 -15.87 19.88
N GLU A 116 17.42 -16.83 20.79
CA GLU A 116 16.30 -17.53 21.40
C GLU A 116 15.40 -16.55 22.19
N ARG A 117 14.09 -16.78 22.12
CA ARG A 117 13.05 -15.98 22.78
C ARG A 117 12.20 -16.91 23.64
N SER A 118 11.61 -16.36 24.70
CA SER A 118 10.78 -17.09 25.66
C SER A 118 9.48 -16.33 25.94
N GLU A 119 8.61 -16.87 26.77
CA GLU A 119 7.40 -16.18 27.25
C GLU A 119 7.69 -15.16 28.37
N ASN A 120 8.96 -15.08 28.84
CA ASN A 120 9.41 -13.95 29.66
C ASN A 120 9.68 -12.70 28.81
N ASP A 121 9.68 -12.84 27.48
CA ASP A 121 9.75 -11.75 26.52
C ASP A 121 8.36 -11.36 26.02
N PHE A 122 8.20 -10.11 25.56
CA PHE A 122 6.98 -9.66 24.87
C PHE A 122 7.31 -8.81 23.64
N ASP A 123 7.78 -9.49 22.59
CA ASP A 123 8.21 -8.87 21.34
C ASP A 123 7.11 -8.11 20.57
N PRO A 124 5.84 -8.54 20.51
CA PRO A 124 4.80 -7.76 19.83
C PRO A 124 4.65 -6.34 20.43
N GLY A 125 4.91 -6.17 21.73
CA GLY A 125 4.86 -4.87 22.41
C GLY A 125 5.90 -3.85 21.91
N THR A 126 6.93 -4.29 21.19
CA THR A 126 7.95 -3.39 20.62
C THR A 126 7.46 -2.65 19.37
N LYS A 127 6.36 -3.10 18.76
CA LYS A 127 5.75 -2.41 17.62
C LYS A 127 4.81 -1.32 18.13
N PHE A 128 5.11 -0.07 17.79
CA PHE A 128 4.32 1.11 18.18
C PHE A 128 2.81 0.90 18.08
N HIS A 129 2.32 0.40 16.95
CA HIS A 129 0.87 0.22 16.72
C HIS A 129 0.21 -0.83 17.62
N VAL A 130 0.98 -1.80 18.13
CA VAL A 130 0.49 -2.75 19.13
C VAL A 130 0.40 -2.05 20.50
N ALA A 131 1.45 -1.35 20.92
CA ALA A 131 1.47 -0.65 22.21
C ALA A 131 0.53 0.57 22.26
N GLY A 132 0.34 1.26 21.14
CA GLY A 132 -0.51 2.44 20.99
C GLY A 132 -1.92 2.13 20.49
N ASP A 133 -2.35 0.87 20.61
CA ASP A 133 -3.70 0.38 20.26
C ASP A 133 -4.24 0.88 18.90
N SER A 134 -3.36 0.94 17.90
CA SER A 134 -3.69 1.41 16.57
C SER A 134 -3.91 0.21 15.65
N GLN A 135 -5.10 0.07 15.09
CA GLN A 135 -5.45 -1.02 14.17
C GLN A 135 -4.47 -1.08 12.98
N TYR A 136 -3.89 -2.27 12.69
CA TYR A 136 -2.82 -2.39 11.69
C TYR A 136 -3.28 -2.91 10.32
N ILE A 137 -4.43 -3.58 10.24
CA ILE A 137 -4.97 -4.11 8.97
C ILE A 137 -5.25 -2.99 7.96
N ALA A 138 -5.44 -1.75 8.44
CA ALA A 138 -5.54 -0.55 7.61
C ALA A 138 -4.36 -0.46 6.62
N TYR A 139 -3.13 -0.73 7.07
CA TYR A 139 -1.94 -0.69 6.23
C TYR A 139 -1.93 -1.81 5.18
N PHE A 140 -2.38 -3.02 5.52
CA PHE A 140 -2.48 -4.12 4.55
C PHE A 140 -3.47 -3.78 3.43
N VAL A 141 -4.66 -3.29 3.79
CA VAL A 141 -5.67 -2.86 2.82
C VAL A 141 -5.17 -1.68 1.99
N ALA A 142 -4.48 -0.73 2.62
CA ALA A 142 -3.90 0.42 1.94
C ALA A 142 -2.83 0.04 0.91
N HIS A 143 -2.05 -0.99 1.18
CA HIS A 143 -1.07 -1.52 0.22
C HIS A 143 -1.72 -2.16 -1.01
N ILE A 144 -2.98 -2.58 -0.94
CA ILE A 144 -3.73 -3.07 -2.10
C ILE A 144 -4.41 -1.88 -2.79
N LEU A 145 -5.14 -1.06 -2.03
CA LEU A 145 -5.85 0.12 -2.53
C LEU A 145 -4.91 1.09 -3.24
N GLN A 146 -3.69 1.30 -2.74
CA GLN A 146 -2.79 2.29 -3.31
C GLN A 146 -2.48 2.03 -4.78
N PHE A 147 -2.33 0.76 -5.20
CA PHE A 147 -2.08 0.41 -6.59
C PHE A 147 -3.36 0.44 -7.43
N GLN A 148 -4.52 0.12 -6.83
CA GLN A 148 -5.81 0.24 -7.50
C GLN A 148 -6.15 1.70 -7.80
N PHE A 149 -5.92 2.59 -6.84
CA PHE A 149 -5.99 4.04 -7.03
C PHE A 149 -4.96 4.48 -8.08
N TYR A 150 -3.69 4.12 -7.89
CA TYR A 150 -2.61 4.53 -8.78
C TYR A 150 -2.90 4.20 -10.24
N LYS A 151 -3.31 2.96 -10.55
CA LYS A 151 -3.73 2.57 -11.90
C LYS A 151 -4.85 3.44 -12.45
N SER A 152 -5.90 3.68 -11.67
CA SER A 152 -7.01 4.55 -12.09
C SER A 152 -6.55 5.99 -12.37
N LEU A 153 -5.71 6.56 -11.51
CA LEU A 153 -5.18 7.92 -11.67
C LEU A 153 -4.27 8.04 -12.89
N CYS A 154 -3.44 7.03 -13.16
CA CYS A 154 -2.58 6.96 -14.33
C CYS A 154 -3.38 6.90 -15.63
N VAL A 155 -4.47 6.12 -15.65
CA VAL A 155 -5.39 6.07 -16.80
C VAL A 155 -6.07 7.43 -17.00
N ALA A 156 -6.59 8.04 -15.93
CA ALA A 156 -7.22 9.35 -16.01
C ALA A 156 -6.25 10.46 -16.45
N ALA A 157 -4.96 10.33 -16.13
CA ALA A 157 -3.92 11.25 -16.58
C ALA A 157 -3.47 11.02 -18.03
N GLY A 158 -3.89 9.94 -18.69
CA GLY A 158 -3.37 9.55 -20.00
C GLY A 158 -1.92 9.04 -19.98
N GLU A 159 -1.41 8.72 -18.79
CA GLU A 159 -0.04 8.26 -18.53
C GLU A 159 0.08 6.74 -18.64
N TYR A 160 -1.05 6.03 -18.62
CA TYR A 160 -1.13 4.59 -18.74
C TYR A 160 -2.39 4.19 -19.52
N SER A 161 -2.28 3.19 -20.38
CA SER A 161 -3.41 2.59 -21.09
C SER A 161 -3.54 1.11 -20.73
N PRO A 162 -4.68 0.63 -20.24
CA PRO A 162 -4.87 -0.81 -19.98
C PRO A 162 -4.79 -1.67 -21.24
N ASP A 163 -5.05 -1.07 -22.41
CA ASP A 163 -5.09 -1.74 -23.70
C ASP A 163 -3.72 -1.74 -24.41
N SER A 164 -2.74 -0.97 -23.90
CA SER A 164 -1.39 -0.88 -24.47
C SER A 164 -0.32 -1.12 -23.40
N LYS A 165 0.61 -2.04 -23.69
CA LYS A 165 1.76 -2.33 -22.83
C LYS A 165 3.00 -1.50 -23.15
N GLU A 166 2.87 -0.48 -24.01
CA GLU A 166 3.99 0.37 -24.41
C GLU A 166 4.58 1.15 -23.23
N VAL A 167 3.71 1.66 -22.34
CA VAL A 167 4.13 2.39 -21.13
C VAL A 167 3.82 1.54 -19.91
N PRO A 168 4.84 1.04 -19.20
CA PRO A 168 4.64 0.29 -17.96
C PRO A 168 4.00 1.15 -16.87
N LEU A 169 3.07 0.57 -16.10
CA LEU A 169 2.38 1.26 -15.01
C LEU A 169 3.35 1.91 -14.00
N HIS A 170 4.47 1.26 -13.67
CA HIS A 170 5.47 1.78 -12.73
C HIS A 170 6.22 3.05 -13.20
N LYS A 171 5.99 3.51 -14.44
CA LYS A 171 6.58 4.74 -14.98
C LYS A 171 5.62 5.94 -14.99
N CYS A 172 4.37 5.74 -14.62
CA CYS A 172 3.35 6.78 -14.63
C CYS A 172 3.71 7.97 -13.73
N ASP A 173 3.54 9.20 -14.23
CA ASP A 173 3.56 10.40 -13.39
C ASP A 173 2.32 11.25 -13.69
N PHE A 174 1.35 11.28 -12.76
CA PHE A 174 0.12 12.04 -12.92
C PHE A 174 0.20 13.48 -12.36
N TYR A 175 1.40 13.99 -12.07
CA TYR A 175 1.59 15.38 -11.67
C TYR A 175 0.98 16.36 -12.69
N GLU A 176 0.30 17.41 -12.21
CA GLU A 176 -0.47 18.40 -12.99
C GLU A 176 -1.74 17.88 -13.69
N SER A 177 -2.11 16.59 -13.53
CA SER A 177 -3.35 16.06 -14.09
C SER A 177 -4.57 16.44 -13.25
N LYS A 178 -5.39 17.37 -13.77
CA LYS A 178 -6.70 17.68 -13.18
C LYS A 178 -7.65 16.47 -13.23
N ALA A 179 -7.63 15.73 -14.33
CA ALA A 179 -8.47 14.54 -14.50
C ALA A 179 -8.15 13.46 -13.46
N ALA A 180 -6.87 13.25 -13.14
CA ALA A 180 -6.46 12.38 -12.04
C ALA A 180 -6.92 12.95 -10.69
N GLY A 181 -6.84 14.26 -10.46
CA GLY A 181 -7.28 14.91 -9.22
C GLY A 181 -8.80 14.85 -8.98
N ASP A 182 -9.61 14.83 -10.04
CA ASP A 182 -11.08 14.80 -9.93
C ASP A 182 -11.61 13.50 -9.32
N LEU A 183 -10.95 12.37 -9.58
CA LEU A 183 -11.33 11.05 -9.07
C LEU A 183 -11.26 10.96 -7.52
N PRO A 184 -10.09 11.17 -6.86
CA PRO A 184 -10.00 11.19 -5.42
C PRO A 184 -10.81 12.35 -4.85
N SER A 185 -10.91 13.50 -5.50
CA SER A 185 -11.77 14.60 -5.01
C SER A 185 -13.22 14.13 -4.78
N LYS A 186 -13.81 13.44 -5.77
CA LYS A 186 -15.16 12.89 -5.66
C LYS A 186 -15.29 11.80 -4.59
N GLY A 187 -14.38 10.83 -4.57
CA GLY A 187 -14.44 9.72 -3.60
C GLY A 187 -14.18 10.17 -2.17
N LEU A 188 -13.17 11.01 -1.95
CA LEU A 188 -12.77 11.50 -0.62
C LEU A 188 -13.79 12.48 -0.03
N ALA A 189 -14.48 13.27 -0.85
CA ALA A 189 -15.53 14.17 -0.39
C ALA A 189 -16.70 13.44 0.32
N LEU A 190 -16.88 12.14 0.07
CA LEU A 190 -17.89 11.34 0.77
C LEU A 190 -17.56 11.12 2.26
N GLY A 191 -16.29 11.18 2.66
CA GLY A 191 -15.86 10.75 4.00
C GLY A 191 -16.40 9.34 4.32
N ALA A 192 -17.00 9.19 5.50
CA ALA A 192 -17.65 7.97 5.96
C ALA A 192 -19.18 7.98 5.76
N SER A 193 -19.72 8.88 4.93
CA SER A 193 -21.18 9.01 4.72
C SER A 193 -21.82 7.90 3.87
N LYS A 194 -20.99 7.09 3.22
CA LYS A 194 -21.37 5.99 2.32
C LYS A 194 -20.51 4.76 2.60
N HIS A 195 -20.95 3.61 2.09
CA HIS A 195 -20.15 2.40 2.20
C HIS A 195 -18.86 2.57 1.39
N TRP A 196 -17.74 2.05 1.88
CA TRP A 196 -16.42 2.26 1.27
C TRP A 196 -16.34 1.88 -0.22
N SER A 197 -17.14 0.90 -0.64
CA SER A 197 -17.21 0.48 -2.04
C SER A 197 -17.79 1.56 -2.97
N ASP A 198 -18.64 2.47 -2.45
CA ASP A 198 -19.18 3.60 -3.20
C ASP A 198 -18.07 4.63 -3.47
N ALA A 199 -17.23 4.91 -2.46
CA ALA A 199 -16.07 5.77 -2.61
C ALA A 199 -15.03 5.14 -3.56
N LEU A 200 -14.81 3.83 -3.47
CA LEU A 200 -13.92 3.10 -4.39
C LEU A 200 -14.40 3.19 -5.84
N GLU A 201 -15.68 3.02 -6.08
CA GLU A 201 -16.28 3.06 -7.41
C GLU A 201 -16.12 4.44 -8.06
N LEU A 202 -16.31 5.52 -7.29
CA LEU A 202 -16.06 6.88 -7.78
C LEU A 202 -14.59 7.13 -8.16
N MET A 203 -13.66 6.46 -7.49
CA MET A 203 -12.23 6.64 -7.70
C MET A 203 -11.65 5.71 -8.76
N THR A 204 -12.21 4.50 -8.93
CA THR A 204 -11.59 3.45 -9.75
C THR A 204 -12.55 2.73 -10.69
N GLY A 205 -13.84 3.07 -10.66
CA GLY A 205 -14.88 2.36 -11.42
C GLY A 205 -15.17 0.94 -10.93
N SER A 206 -14.64 0.53 -9.76
CA SER A 206 -14.82 -0.80 -9.19
C SER A 206 -15.31 -0.72 -7.75
N ARG A 207 -16.17 -1.66 -7.36
CA ARG A 207 -16.66 -1.81 -5.98
C ARG A 207 -15.88 -2.84 -5.16
N LYS A 208 -14.88 -3.49 -5.77
CA LYS A 208 -14.12 -4.59 -5.17
C LYS A 208 -12.68 -4.15 -4.89
N LEU A 209 -12.18 -4.59 -3.75
CA LEU A 209 -10.74 -4.54 -3.45
C LEU A 209 -10.02 -5.54 -4.36
N ASP A 210 -9.07 -5.04 -5.15
CA ASP A 210 -8.40 -5.81 -6.19
C ASP A 210 -6.87 -5.65 -6.10
N ALA A 211 -6.16 -6.77 -6.01
CA ALA A 211 -4.70 -6.82 -5.99
C ALA A 211 -4.07 -6.92 -7.39
N THR A 212 -4.88 -7.06 -8.45
CA THR A 212 -4.39 -7.14 -9.84
C THR A 212 -3.51 -5.96 -10.23
N PRO A 213 -3.85 -4.69 -9.89
CA PRO A 213 -2.99 -3.54 -10.18
C PRO A 213 -1.61 -3.60 -9.50
N LEU A 214 -1.53 -4.18 -8.30
CA LEU A 214 -0.26 -4.40 -7.60
C LEU A 214 0.59 -5.42 -8.36
N LEU A 215 0.00 -6.55 -8.75
CA LEU A 215 0.70 -7.59 -9.50
C LEU A 215 1.18 -7.06 -10.87
N GLU A 216 0.35 -6.26 -11.54
CA GLU A 216 0.66 -5.62 -12.81
C GLU A 216 1.83 -4.65 -12.70
N TYR A 217 1.85 -3.81 -11.64
CA TYR A 217 2.95 -2.88 -11.37
C TYR A 217 4.29 -3.61 -11.26
N PHE A 218 4.33 -4.73 -10.52
CA PHE A 218 5.54 -5.50 -10.27
C PHE A 218 5.83 -6.60 -11.30
N ASN A 219 5.00 -6.77 -12.33
CA ASN A 219 5.15 -7.86 -13.29
C ASN A 219 6.55 -7.92 -13.96
N PRO A 220 7.18 -6.80 -14.37
CA PRO A 220 8.54 -6.84 -14.92
C PRO A 220 9.58 -7.40 -13.94
N LEU A 221 9.49 -7.00 -12.67
CA LEU A 221 10.35 -7.53 -11.61
C LEU A 221 10.07 -9.00 -11.34
N TYR A 222 8.80 -9.40 -11.30
CA TYR A 222 8.41 -10.79 -11.08
C TYR A 222 8.98 -11.71 -12.17
N THR A 223 8.86 -11.33 -13.44
CA THR A 223 9.45 -12.06 -14.56
C THR A 223 10.97 -12.17 -14.41
N TYR A 224 11.65 -11.04 -14.15
CA TYR A 224 13.09 -11.01 -13.94
C TYR A 224 13.54 -11.93 -12.80
N LEU A 225 12.87 -11.87 -11.64
CA LEU A 225 13.22 -12.68 -10.47
C LEU A 225 12.98 -14.17 -10.71
N LYS A 226 11.94 -14.56 -11.46
CA LYS A 226 11.74 -15.97 -11.85
C LYS A 226 12.91 -16.48 -12.67
N GLU A 227 13.35 -15.71 -13.66
CA GLU A 227 14.48 -16.09 -14.51
C GLU A 227 15.77 -16.16 -13.70
N GLN A 228 16.07 -15.17 -12.86
CA GLN A 228 17.29 -15.19 -12.03
C GLN A 228 17.29 -16.33 -11.02
N ASN A 229 16.16 -16.60 -10.35
CA ASN A 229 16.09 -17.66 -9.35
C ASN A 229 16.13 -19.06 -9.97
N SER A 230 15.76 -19.24 -11.25
CA SER A 230 15.89 -20.53 -11.94
C SER A 230 17.33 -20.93 -12.29
N LYS A 231 18.30 -20.02 -12.08
CA LYS A 231 19.72 -20.29 -12.34
C LYS A 231 20.43 -20.99 -11.17
N TYR A 232 19.74 -21.15 -10.05
CA TYR A 232 20.22 -21.75 -8.81
C TYR A 232 19.27 -22.86 -8.37
#